data_AF-A0A183GLL9-F1
#
_entry.id   AF-A0A183GLL9-F1
#
_cell.length_a   1.000
_cell.length_b   1.000
_cell.length_c   1.000
_cell.angle_alpha   90.00
_cell.angle_beta   90.00
_cell.angle_gamma   90.00
#
_symmetry.space_group_name_H-M   'P 1'
#
loop_
_entity.id
_entity.type
_entity.pdbx_description
1 polymer ?
#
loop_
_entity_poly.entity_id
_entity_poly.type
_entity_poly.pdbx_seq_one_letter_code
_entity_poly.pdbx_strand_id
1 'polypeptide(L)'
;MLAEKRRCVEAMEADVSIEGQRAFIQLRRTLDDVRWRGEDITVLNRVVIRPPYTPESAAALQEGDAQSQSALMHVRKILSKPFVPEQKLTACCLSPEGNGDV
;
A
#
# COMPACT_ATOMS: atom_id res chain seq x y z
N MET A 1 8.29 20.40 -28.37
CA MET A 1 7.29 20.20 -27.28
C MET A 1 7.70 19.00 -26.44
N LEU A 2 8.60 19.21 -25.48
CA LEU A 2 8.99 18.19 -24.50
C LEU A 2 8.95 18.86 -23.12
N ALA A 3 7.74 19.17 -22.66
CA ALA A 3 7.54 19.57 -21.26
C ALA A 3 7.60 18.28 -20.45
N GLU A 4 8.82 17.96 -20.01
CA GLU A 4 9.17 16.69 -19.40
C GLU A 4 8.25 16.34 -18.23
N LYS A 5 7.98 15.03 -18.12
CA LYS A 5 7.16 14.39 -17.07
C LYS A 5 7.44 15.03 -15.71
N ARG A 6 6.53 15.93 -15.26
CA ARG A 6 6.58 16.47 -13.90
C ARG A 6 6.56 15.29 -12.95
N ARG A 7 7.67 15.14 -12.22
CA ARG A 7 7.92 14.01 -11.33
C ARG A 7 6.81 14.00 -10.27
N CYS A 8 6.08 12.90 -10.16
CA CYS A 8 5.06 12.69 -9.14
C CYS A 8 5.73 12.46 -7.76
N VAL A 9 6.42 13.49 -7.28
CA VAL A 9 7.10 13.56 -5.99
C VAL A 9 6.66 14.88 -5.34
N GLU A 10 5.34 15.04 -5.17
CA GLU A 10 4.79 16.10 -4.35
C GLU A 10 5.06 15.77 -2.88
N ALA A 11 5.93 16.57 -2.26
CA ALA A 11 6.09 16.78 -0.83
C ALA A 11 6.19 15.53 0.07
N MET A 12 7.41 14.95 0.16
CA MET A 12 7.90 14.43 1.45
C MET A 12 8.47 15.59 2.29
N GLU A 13 7.62 16.56 2.64
CA GLU A 13 7.99 17.76 3.42
C GLU A 13 7.58 17.69 4.90
N ALA A 14 6.86 16.64 5.31
CA ALA A 14 6.66 16.28 6.70
C ALA A 14 7.63 15.16 7.10
N ASP A 15 8.12 15.17 8.34
CA ASP A 15 8.99 14.12 8.88
C ASP A 15 8.21 12.78 8.93
N VAL A 16 8.44 11.93 7.93
CA VAL A 16 7.55 10.79 7.68
C VAL A 16 7.82 9.69 8.70
N SER A 17 7.00 9.62 9.75
CA SER A 17 7.07 8.58 10.79
C SER A 17 7.21 7.18 10.20
N ILE A 18 8.08 6.36 10.79
CA ILE A 18 8.37 4.98 10.34
C ILE A 18 7.09 4.14 10.19
N GLU A 19 6.09 4.35 11.03
CA GLU A 19 4.77 3.70 10.94
C GLU A 19 4.04 4.04 9.64
N GLY A 20 4.02 5.31 9.26
CA GLY A 20 3.45 5.76 7.99
C GLY A 20 4.22 5.21 6.78
N GLN A 21 5.55 5.18 6.84
CA GLN A 21 6.37 4.56 5.79
C GLN A 21 6.02 3.08 5.60
N ARG A 22 5.91 2.33 6.71
CA ARG A 22 5.50 0.91 6.72
C ARG A 22 4.11 0.71 6.14
N ALA A 23 3.13 1.51 6.57
CA ALA A 23 1.77 1.48 6.07
C ALA A 23 1.72 1.75 4.55
N PHE A 24 2.40 2.81 4.08
CA PHE A 24 2.46 3.16 2.67
C PHE A 24 3.08 2.06 1.80
N ILE A 25 4.22 1.48 2.22
CA ILE A 25 4.86 0.37 1.52
C ILE A 25 3.92 -0.85 1.45
N GLN A 26 3.27 -1.19 2.56
CA GLN A 26 2.38 -2.35 2.65
C GLN A 26 1.12 -2.20 1.78
N LEU A 27 0.59 -0.97 1.67
CA LEU A 27 -0.52 -0.64 0.79
C LEU A 27 -0.10 -0.66 -0.68
N ARG A 28 1.02 0.00 -1.05
CA ARG A 28 1.56 0.06 -2.42
C ARG A 28 1.90 -1.30 -3.02
N ARG A 29 2.16 -2.32 -2.19
CA ARG A 29 2.35 -3.72 -2.62
C ARG A 29 1.06 -4.43 -3.05
N THR A 30 -0.09 -3.94 -2.60
CA THR A 30 -1.40 -4.59 -2.82
C THR A 30 -2.33 -3.74 -3.70
N LEU A 31 -2.12 -2.42 -3.72
CA LEU A 31 -2.99 -1.43 -4.35
C LEU A 31 -2.14 -0.43 -5.15
N ASP A 32 -2.42 -0.28 -6.45
CA ASP A 32 -1.66 0.61 -7.32
C ASP A 32 -1.81 2.10 -6.97
N ASP A 33 -3.04 2.58 -6.80
CA ASP A 33 -3.29 4.01 -6.51
C ASP A 33 -3.24 4.26 -5.00
N VAL A 34 -2.03 4.52 -4.49
CA VAL A 34 -1.77 4.94 -3.11
C VAL A 34 -0.84 6.14 -3.16
N ARG A 35 -1.23 7.24 -2.52
CA ARG A 35 -0.57 8.55 -2.62
C ARG A 35 -0.43 9.20 -1.25
N TRP A 36 0.66 9.91 -1.04
CA TRP A 36 0.86 10.75 0.12
C TRP A 36 0.21 12.13 -0.10
N ARG A 37 -0.40 12.72 0.93
CA ARG A 37 -0.91 14.10 0.93
C ARG A 37 -0.68 14.73 2.31
N GLY A 38 0.41 15.48 2.46
CA GLY A 38 0.77 16.09 3.74
C GLY A 38 1.14 15.02 4.77
N GLU A 39 0.33 14.83 5.81
CA GLU A 39 0.46 13.76 6.79
C GLU A 39 -0.49 12.56 6.51
N ASP A 40 -1.43 12.71 5.57
CA ASP A 40 -2.43 11.70 5.25
C ASP A 40 -1.98 10.79 4.09
N ILE A 41 -2.29 9.49 4.16
CA ILE A 41 -2.17 8.55 3.03
C ILE A 41 -3.55 8.38 2.39
N THR A 42 -3.67 8.73 1.11
CA THR A 42 -4.88 8.51 0.30
C THR A 42 -4.75 7.23 -0.52
N VAL A 43 -5.79 6.39 -0.51
CA VAL A 43 -5.84 5.10 -1.21
C VAL A 43 -7.06 5.05 -2.14
N LEU A 44 -6.84 4.69 -3.40
CA LEU A 44 -7.82 4.59 -4.49
C LEU A 44 -8.70 5.85 -4.68
N ASN A 45 -8.24 7.02 -4.20
CA ASN A 45 -9.04 8.23 -4.01
C ASN A 45 -10.42 7.97 -3.34
N ARG A 46 -10.48 6.99 -2.43
CA ARG A 46 -11.69 6.50 -1.75
C ARG A 46 -11.51 6.31 -0.25
N VAL A 47 -10.29 6.12 0.22
CA VAL A 47 -9.94 5.94 1.62
C VAL A 47 -8.83 6.92 1.98
N VAL A 48 -8.89 7.47 3.19
CA VAL A 48 -7.84 8.28 3.79
C VAL A 48 -7.39 7.63 5.09
N ILE A 49 -6.09 7.63 5.36
CA ILE A 49 -5.46 7.06 6.54
C ILE A 49 -4.61 8.15 7.18
N ARG A 50 -4.83 8.40 8.46
CA ARG A 50 -4.13 9.43 9.24
C ARG A 50 -3.16 8.81 10.25
N PRO A 51 -2.20 9.56 10.80
CA PRO A 51 -1.45 9.12 11.98
C PRO A 51 -2.40 8.63 13.10
N PRO A 52 -2.07 7.57 13.87
CA PRO A 52 -0.86 6.72 13.83
C PRO A 52 -0.83 5.63 12.73
N TYR A 53 -1.61 5.76 11.65
CA TYR A 53 -1.62 4.87 10.49
C TYR A 53 -2.08 3.42 10.79
N THR A 54 -2.88 3.24 11.84
CA THR A 54 -3.48 1.95 12.22
C THR A 54 -4.71 1.61 11.35
N PRO A 55 -5.20 0.36 11.35
CA PRO A 55 -6.48 0.03 10.74
C PRO A 55 -7.68 0.80 11.35
N GLU A 56 -7.61 1.42 12.51
CA GLU A 56 -8.67 2.30 13.02
C GLU A 56 -8.58 3.74 12.50
N SER A 57 -7.36 4.22 12.18
CA SER A 57 -7.14 5.55 11.57
C SER A 57 -7.51 5.65 10.09
N ALA A 58 -7.97 4.55 9.48
CA ALA A 58 -8.46 4.50 8.11
C ALA A 58 -9.97 4.84 8.05
N ALA A 59 -10.34 5.77 7.16
CA ALA A 59 -11.73 6.19 6.95
C ALA A 59 -12.07 6.27 5.46
N ALA A 60 -13.32 5.97 5.10
CA ALA A 60 -13.83 6.20 3.75
C ALA A 60 -13.98 7.71 3.50
N LEU A 61 -13.59 8.18 2.31
CA LEU A 61 -13.82 9.57 1.89
C LEU A 61 -15.30 9.85 1.58
N GLN A 62 -16.08 8.81 1.29
CA GLN A 62 -17.52 8.89 1.06
C GLN A 62 -18.21 7.69 1.73
N GLU A 63 -18.78 7.90 2.92
CA GLU A 63 -19.34 6.81 3.73
C GLU A 63 -20.54 6.10 3.09
N GLY A 64 -21.33 6.83 2.28
CA GLY A 64 -22.47 6.28 1.54
C GLY A 64 -22.09 5.50 0.26
N ASP A 65 -20.81 5.49 -0.13
CA ASP A 65 -20.35 4.75 -1.30
C ASP A 65 -19.88 3.34 -0.92
N ALA A 66 -20.61 2.33 -1.40
CA ALA A 66 -20.28 0.91 -1.19
C ALA A 66 -18.87 0.55 -1.68
N GLN A 67 -18.36 1.24 -2.71
CA GLN A 67 -17.01 1.03 -3.21
C GLN A 67 -15.94 1.58 -2.26
N SER A 68 -16.18 2.74 -1.65
CA SER A 68 -15.31 3.32 -0.62
C SER A 68 -15.33 2.51 0.67
N GLN A 69 -16.49 1.95 1.06
CA GLN A 69 -16.57 1.01 2.19
C GLN A 69 -15.83 -0.31 1.92
N SER A 70 -15.94 -0.85 0.70
CA SER A 70 -15.19 -2.05 0.28
C SER A 70 -13.67 -1.80 0.27
N ALA A 71 -13.24 -0.66 -0.29
CA ALA A 71 -11.85 -0.22 -0.26
C ALA A 71 -11.35 -0.04 1.19
N LEU A 72 -12.16 0.54 2.07
CA LEU A 72 -11.82 0.70 3.49
C LEU A 72 -11.62 -0.66 4.16
N MET A 73 -12.55 -1.61 4.02
CA MET A 73 -12.38 -2.96 4.57
C MET A 73 -11.11 -3.64 4.06
N HIS A 74 -10.77 -3.47 2.77
CA HIS A 74 -9.54 -3.99 2.19
C HIS A 74 -8.30 -3.33 2.83
N VAL A 75 -8.26 -2.00 2.93
CA VAL A 75 -7.19 -1.23 3.58
C VAL A 75 -6.98 -1.68 5.03
N ARG A 76 -8.06 -1.81 5.82
CA ARG A 76 -7.98 -2.29 7.21
C ARG A 76 -7.41 -3.70 7.29
N LYS A 77 -7.81 -4.61 6.38
CA LYS A 77 -7.27 -5.97 6.27
C LYS A 77 -5.79 -6.02 5.84
N ILE A 78 -5.31 -5.03 5.08
CA ILE A 78 -3.88 -4.86 4.77
C ILE A 78 -3.14 -4.39 6.03
N LEU A 79 -3.59 -3.30 6.66
CA LEU A 79 -2.91 -2.67 7.81
C LEU A 79 -2.93 -3.54 9.08
N SER A 80 -3.92 -4.42 9.23
CA SER A 80 -3.99 -5.39 10.32
C SER A 80 -2.91 -6.48 10.26
N LYS A 81 -2.16 -6.61 9.16
CA LYS A 81 -1.04 -7.56 9.06
C LYS A 81 0.25 -6.92 9.59
N PRO A 82 1.10 -7.66 10.34
CA PRO A 82 2.38 -7.15 10.80
C PRO A 82 3.25 -6.77 9.60
N PHE A 83 4.01 -5.67 9.72
CA PHE A 83 4.90 -5.22 8.66
C PHE A 83 6.05 -6.22 8.45
N VAL A 84 6.00 -6.92 7.32
CA VAL A 84 7.09 -7.78 6.85
C VAL A 84 7.92 -6.98 5.83
N PRO A 85 9.13 -6.48 6.19
CA PRO A 85 10.07 -5.98 5.19
C PRO A 85 10.39 -7.11 4.20
N GLU A 86 10.68 -6.78 2.95
CA GLU A 86 10.82 -7.79 1.90
C GLU A 86 11.97 -8.76 2.21
N GLN A 87 11.63 -9.96 2.68
CA GLN A 87 12.48 -11.10 2.36
C GLN A 87 12.32 -11.32 0.86
N LYS A 88 13.45 -11.38 0.15
CA LYS A 88 13.46 -11.79 -1.26
C LYS A 88 12.56 -13.00 -1.40
N LEU A 89 11.69 -12.98 -2.42
CA LEU A 89 11.05 -14.18 -2.92
C LEU A 89 12.15 -15.12 -3.44
N THR A 90 12.74 -15.89 -2.52
CA THR A 90 13.52 -17.06 -2.87
C THR A 90 12.54 -17.99 -3.55
N ALA A 91 12.67 -18.13 -4.86
CA ALA A 91 11.71 -18.86 -5.65
C ALA A 91 11.74 -20.33 -5.24
N CYS A 92 10.68 -20.80 -4.56
CA CYS A 92 10.52 -22.19 -4.15
C CYS A 92 10.15 -23.11 -5.33
N CYS A 93 10.72 -22.87 -6.51
CA CYS A 93 10.67 -23.78 -7.65
C CYS A 93 11.94 -24.66 -7.68
N LEU A 94 12.19 -25.36 -6.57
CA LEU A 94 12.76 -26.69 -6.64
C LEU A 94 11.63 -27.65 -7.06
N SER A 95 11.36 -27.71 -8.36
CA SER A 95 10.67 -28.87 -8.92
C SER A 95 11.65 -30.03 -8.86
N PRO A 96 11.37 -31.13 -8.13
CA PRO A 96 12.09 -32.36 -8.36
C PRO A 96 11.68 -32.88 -9.74
N GLU A 97 12.57 -32.76 -10.73
CA GLU A 97 12.42 -33.40 -12.03
C GLU A 97 12.52 -34.92 -11.85
N GLY A 98 11.38 -35.55 -11.58
CA GLY A 98 11.23 -36.99 -11.68
C GLY A 98 10.84 -37.39 -13.09
N ASN A 99 11.79 -37.87 -13.89
CA ASN A 99 11.51 -38.69 -15.07
C ASN A 99 12.69 -39.61 -15.42
N GLY A 100 12.56 -40.91 -15.10
CA GLY A 100 13.40 -41.98 -15.66
C GLY A 100 14.92 -41.78 -15.56
N ASP A 101 15.72 -42.22 -16.52
CA ASP A 101 15.46 -43.17 -17.63
C ASP A 101 16.80 -43.84 -18.03
N VAL A 102 16.74 -45.12 -18.42
CA VAL A 102 17.84 -46.07 -18.78
C VAL A 102 18.73 -46.60 -17.64
#